data_AF-A0A9D7T2D6-F1
#
_entry.id   AF-A0A9D7T2D6-F1
#
_cell.length_a   1.000
_cell.length_b   1.000
_cell.length_c   1.000
_cell.angle_alpha   90.00
_cell.angle_beta   90.00
_cell.angle_gamma   90.00
#
_symmetry.space_group_name_H-M   'P 1'
#
loop_
_entity.id
_entity.type
_entity.pdbx_description
1 polymer ?
#
loop_
_entity_poly.entity_id
_entity_poly.type
_entity_poly.pdbx_seq_one_letter_code
_entity_poly.pdbx_strand_id
1 'polypeptide(L)'
;MNTYPPLPQQPQPSQETPHWGSRLFTLGLILLVAVEVYYFFHAETRTQTHLLLGLLMIGLAFLPALLWAKRGRASLPVFEALLFTCANAYALPLLNGHSDLVHYSDEEITRAALGVIVFQLSAISIYQMVIVDISTSRFWREDVLSSAISRWLGYGLGLNTLYIVASTFTTLIPPGINSVLRAVFFGLGIICMFITSRRLGLGELGPGQRAYFFLNLILQCVCMMATLYLVSTVSLLLLTLVGYVSSSGRVPLIVTGLCLAILALFHNGKSPMREKYWGEEHLIPHVSELPAFYNEWIGYGLETDTTGKDRKKITGKLIDRTSLFHIMCLVVSISPAQQPYLNGETYRDIPAQFIPRLFWPSKPLGNLSTSRLSVYFGLQSEDDAQKTSIGFGMLSEAYANFGYFGLALLGVLVGGGFKKIQGWASDGPLFSYGGLLLIILLAWSFQVEFTLSTWLASLYQASVAVLGIPFIIRQFFGE
;
A
#
# COMPACT_ATOMS: atom_id res chain seq x y z
N MET A 1 23.55 -37.07 30.22
CA MET A 1 23.11 -35.88 30.98
C MET A 1 23.87 -34.68 30.44
N ASN A 2 23.26 -33.90 29.55
CA ASN A 2 23.78 -32.58 29.16
C ASN A 2 22.69 -31.57 29.51
N THR A 3 22.79 -31.01 30.71
CA THR A 3 21.92 -29.93 31.19
C THR A 3 22.44 -28.61 30.64
N TYR A 4 21.80 -28.11 29.59
CA TYR A 4 21.93 -26.70 29.21
C TYR A 4 21.32 -25.84 30.33
N PRO A 5 21.95 -24.72 30.71
CA PRO A 5 21.34 -23.78 31.64
C PRO A 5 20.06 -23.20 31.00
N PRO A 6 19.01 -22.93 31.79
CA PRO A 6 17.83 -22.23 31.28
C PRO A 6 18.23 -20.86 30.73
N LEU A 7 17.70 -20.51 29.55
CA LEU A 7 17.88 -19.19 28.96
C LEU A 7 17.45 -18.11 29.98
N PRO A 8 18.15 -16.96 30.06
CA PRO A 8 17.76 -15.86 30.92
C PRO A 8 16.31 -15.46 30.59
N GLN A 9 15.43 -15.50 31.58
CA GLN A 9 14.09 -14.94 31.43
C GLN A 9 14.25 -13.45 31.14
N GLN A 10 13.91 -13.03 29.92
CA GLN A 10 13.76 -11.62 29.61
C GLN A 10 12.72 -11.03 30.57
N PRO A 11 12.93 -9.82 31.11
CA PRO A 11 11.96 -9.19 31.99
C PRO A 11 10.62 -9.13 31.27
N GLN A 12 9.58 -9.68 31.90
CA GLN A 12 8.21 -9.59 31.38
C GLN A 12 7.88 -8.10 31.18
N PRO A 13 7.50 -7.67 29.96
CA PRO A 13 7.05 -6.30 29.78
C PRO A 13 5.84 -6.09 30.68
N SER A 14 5.87 -5.06 31.51
CA SER A 14 4.74 -4.65 32.33
C SER A 14 3.49 -4.54 31.46
N GLN A 15 2.40 -5.19 31.88
CA GLN A 15 1.09 -5.15 31.21
C GLN A 15 0.39 -3.78 31.33
N GLU A 16 1.14 -2.68 31.37
CA GLU A 16 0.55 -1.36 31.21
C GLU A 16 0.27 -1.17 29.73
N THR A 17 -1.01 -1.31 29.34
CA THR A 17 -1.47 -0.90 28.01
C THR A 17 -1.01 0.54 27.79
N PRO A 18 -0.17 0.81 26.78
CA PRO A 18 0.36 2.15 26.58
C PRO A 18 -0.77 3.17 26.43
N HIS A 19 -0.74 4.25 27.22
CA HIS A 19 -1.76 5.31 27.22
C HIS A 19 -1.96 6.02 25.87
N TRP A 20 -1.16 5.73 24.83
CA TRP A 20 -1.32 6.28 23.50
C TRP A 20 -2.49 5.68 22.71
N GLY A 21 -2.85 4.42 22.97
CA GLY A 21 -3.93 3.74 22.25
C GLY A 21 -5.29 4.44 22.39
N SER A 22 -5.58 4.96 23.58
CA SER A 22 -6.83 5.70 23.85
C SER A 22 -6.91 7.01 23.07
N ARG A 23 -5.81 7.76 22.95
CA ARG A 23 -5.78 9.02 22.18
C ARG A 23 -5.96 8.78 20.69
N LEU A 24 -5.26 7.80 20.14
CA LEU A 24 -5.37 7.43 18.73
C LEU A 24 -6.77 6.91 18.41
N PHE A 25 -7.35 6.08 19.29
CA PHE A 25 -8.73 5.62 19.19
C PHE A 25 -9.72 6.78 19.19
N THR A 26 -9.62 7.70 20.15
CA THR A 26 -10.52 8.86 20.23
C THR A 26 -10.39 9.76 19.01
N LEU A 27 -9.17 10.05 18.55
CA LEU A 27 -8.95 10.83 17.33
C LEU A 27 -9.55 10.14 16.11
N GLY A 28 -9.31 8.84 15.95
CA GLY A 28 -9.86 8.05 14.85
C GLY A 28 -11.39 8.00 14.88
N LEU A 29 -11.99 7.87 16.06
CA LEU A 29 -13.45 7.85 16.23
C LEU A 29 -14.05 9.21 15.91
N ILE A 30 -13.45 10.30 16.40
CA ILE A 30 -13.87 11.67 16.05
C ILE A 30 -13.79 11.89 14.55
N LEU A 31 -12.68 11.45 13.91
CA LEU A 31 -12.51 11.57 12.46
C LEU A 31 -13.55 10.76 11.70
N LEU A 32 -13.80 9.52 12.11
CA LEU A 32 -14.84 8.68 11.50
C LEU A 32 -16.20 9.35 11.60
N VAL A 33 -16.62 9.77 12.81
CA VAL A 33 -17.90 10.46 13.02
C VAL A 33 -17.98 11.74 12.19
N ALA A 34 -16.90 12.53 12.14
CA ALA A 34 -16.86 13.75 11.34
C ALA A 34 -17.01 13.46 9.84
N VAL A 35 -16.35 12.42 9.32
CA VAL A 35 -16.45 11.98 7.92
C VAL A 35 -17.85 11.47 7.59
N GLU A 36 -18.42 10.62 8.46
CA GLU A 36 -19.78 10.08 8.31
C GLU A 36 -20.82 11.21 8.32
N VAL A 37 -20.73 12.14 9.27
CA VAL A 37 -21.61 13.33 9.35
C VAL A 37 -21.43 14.22 8.13
N TYR A 38 -20.19 14.45 7.70
CA TYR A 38 -19.93 15.25 6.50
C TYR A 38 -20.63 14.67 5.28
N TYR A 39 -20.44 13.37 5.00
CA TYR A 39 -21.06 12.72 3.85
C TYR A 39 -22.57 12.54 4.00
N PHE A 40 -23.09 12.36 5.22
CA PHE A 40 -24.54 12.34 5.45
C PHE A 40 -25.23 13.61 4.93
N PHE A 41 -24.57 14.77 5.01
CA PHE A 41 -25.12 16.04 4.54
C PHE A 41 -24.64 16.48 3.15
N HIS A 42 -23.49 15.99 2.67
CA HIS A 42 -22.83 16.52 1.46
C HIS A 42 -22.58 15.48 0.37
N ALA A 43 -22.94 14.22 0.56
CA ALA A 43 -22.75 13.19 -0.45
C ALA A 43 -23.54 13.50 -1.74
N GLU A 44 -22.93 13.19 -2.88
CA GLU A 44 -23.48 13.40 -4.22
C GLU A 44 -24.05 12.07 -4.78
N THR A 45 -24.68 11.28 -3.90
CA THR A 45 -25.28 9.99 -4.24
C THR A 45 -26.65 10.14 -4.88
N ARG A 46 -26.99 9.27 -5.83
CA ARG A 46 -28.28 9.30 -6.54
C ARG A 46 -29.48 8.93 -5.68
N THR A 47 -29.28 7.99 -4.76
CA THR A 47 -30.35 7.45 -3.92
C THR A 47 -29.92 7.42 -2.45
N GLN A 48 -30.90 7.44 -1.55
CA GLN A 48 -30.64 7.28 -0.12
C GLN A 48 -29.99 5.92 0.21
N THR A 49 -30.29 4.89 -0.58
CA THR A 49 -29.67 3.57 -0.45
C THR A 49 -28.17 3.64 -0.71
N HIS A 50 -27.75 4.31 -1.79
CA HIS A 50 -26.33 4.50 -2.10
C HIS A 50 -25.59 5.26 -1.01
N LEU A 51 -26.22 6.28 -0.43
CA LEU A 51 -25.69 6.99 0.74
C LEU A 51 -25.42 6.03 1.90
N LEU A 52 -26.44 5.28 2.33
CA LEU A 52 -26.32 4.37 3.46
C LEU A 52 -25.28 3.27 3.23
N LEU A 53 -25.19 2.73 2.00
CA LEU A 53 -24.18 1.73 1.65
C LEU A 53 -22.77 2.33 1.66
N GLY A 54 -22.59 3.53 1.13
CA GLY A 54 -21.30 4.23 1.15
C GLY A 54 -20.82 4.53 2.57
N LEU A 55 -21.71 5.02 3.44
CA LEU A 55 -21.43 5.24 4.87
C LEU A 55 -21.07 3.93 5.58
N LEU A 56 -21.84 2.85 5.35
CA LEU A 56 -21.52 1.53 5.91
C LEU A 56 -20.13 1.03 5.46
N MET A 57 -19.75 1.25 4.21
CA MET A 57 -18.43 0.88 3.70
C MET A 57 -17.29 1.66 4.38
N ILE A 58 -17.49 2.95 4.69
CA ILE A 58 -16.54 3.74 5.49
C ILE A 58 -16.43 3.17 6.89
N GLY A 59 -17.55 2.96 7.57
CA GLY A 59 -17.58 2.38 8.93
C GLY A 59 -16.85 1.05 9.01
N LEU A 60 -17.11 0.14 8.06
CA LEU A 60 -16.43 -1.17 8.00
C LEU A 60 -14.93 -1.04 7.67
N ALA A 61 -14.53 -0.09 6.83
CA ALA A 61 -13.12 0.16 6.52
C ALA A 61 -12.33 0.68 7.74
N PHE A 62 -12.94 1.54 8.55
CA PHE A 62 -12.29 2.14 9.74
C PHE A 62 -12.32 1.23 10.97
N LEU A 63 -13.32 0.35 11.09
CA LEU A 63 -13.55 -0.46 12.29
C LEU A 63 -12.31 -1.26 12.74
N PRO A 64 -11.59 -2.01 11.87
CA PRO A 64 -10.39 -2.72 12.29
C PRO A 64 -9.30 -1.80 12.85
N ALA A 65 -9.05 -0.66 12.19
CA ALA A 65 -8.06 0.31 12.63
C ALA A 65 -8.39 0.92 13.99
N LEU A 66 -9.67 1.21 14.25
CA LEU A 66 -10.14 1.66 15.57
C LEU A 66 -9.94 0.58 16.64
N LEU A 67 -10.31 -0.66 16.35
CA LEU A 67 -10.11 -1.77 17.30
C LEU A 67 -8.62 -2.01 17.59
N TRP A 68 -7.76 -1.87 16.59
CA TRP A 68 -6.31 -1.93 16.75
C TRP A 68 -5.80 -0.79 17.64
N ALA A 69 -6.21 0.45 17.37
CA ALA A 69 -5.83 1.61 18.18
C ALA A 69 -6.29 1.46 19.64
N LYS A 70 -7.54 0.99 19.85
CA LYS A 70 -8.10 0.72 21.18
C LYS A 70 -7.29 -0.33 21.95
N ARG A 71 -6.82 -1.38 21.26
CA ARG A 71 -6.03 -2.46 21.88
C ARG A 71 -4.61 -2.00 22.25
N GLY A 72 -4.08 -0.93 21.65
CA GLY A 72 -2.77 -0.35 21.97
C GLY A 72 -1.61 -1.34 21.84
N ARG A 73 -1.77 -2.40 21.03
CA ARG A 73 -0.80 -3.50 20.92
C ARG A 73 0.37 -3.10 20.02
N ALA A 74 1.54 -3.67 20.31
CA ALA A 74 2.78 -3.46 19.56
C ALA A 74 2.80 -4.13 18.16
N SER A 75 1.76 -4.88 17.78
CA SER A 75 1.66 -5.54 16.47
C SER A 75 1.37 -4.52 15.37
N LEU A 76 2.01 -4.67 14.21
CA LEU A 76 1.80 -3.77 13.06
C LEU A 76 0.36 -3.84 12.51
N PRO A 77 -0.25 -2.71 12.09
CA PRO A 77 -1.64 -2.62 11.64
C PRO A 77 -1.81 -3.07 10.17
N VAL A 78 -1.45 -4.33 9.87
CA VAL A 78 -1.39 -4.83 8.50
C VAL A 78 -2.79 -4.99 7.89
N PHE A 79 -3.65 -5.78 8.54
CA PHE A 79 -5.04 -6.01 8.10
C PHE A 79 -5.83 -4.71 8.11
N GLU A 80 -5.58 -3.89 9.12
CA GLU A 80 -6.22 -2.61 9.33
C GLU A 80 -5.88 -1.62 8.20
N ALA A 81 -4.62 -1.56 7.76
CA ALA A 81 -4.22 -0.74 6.62
C ALA A 81 -4.91 -1.16 5.32
N LEU A 82 -5.02 -2.47 5.06
CA LEU A 82 -5.69 -2.99 3.87
C LEU A 82 -7.17 -2.57 3.86
N LEU A 83 -7.91 -2.83 4.94
CA LEU A 83 -9.33 -2.48 5.01
C LEU A 83 -9.56 -0.97 4.95
N PHE A 84 -8.66 -0.18 5.54
CA PHE A 84 -8.74 1.28 5.50
C PHE A 84 -8.67 1.82 4.07
N THR A 85 -7.85 1.22 3.21
CA THR A 85 -7.74 1.66 1.81
C THR A 85 -9.01 1.40 0.99
N CYS A 86 -9.89 0.48 1.42
CA CYS A 86 -11.18 0.27 0.78
C CYS A 86 -12.10 1.49 0.89
N ALA A 87 -11.93 2.35 1.91
CA ALA A 87 -12.67 3.61 1.98
C ALA A 87 -12.34 4.47 0.75
N ASN A 88 -11.05 4.68 0.46
CA ASN A 88 -10.62 5.49 -0.68
C ASN A 88 -10.95 4.82 -2.03
N ALA A 89 -10.71 3.52 -2.16
CA ALA A 89 -10.91 2.81 -3.42
C ALA A 89 -12.39 2.63 -3.79
N TYR A 90 -13.29 2.49 -2.81
CA TYR A 90 -14.68 2.11 -3.07
C TYR A 90 -15.73 3.06 -2.47
N ALA A 91 -15.60 3.45 -1.21
CA ALA A 91 -16.64 4.21 -0.52
C ALA A 91 -16.67 5.70 -0.91
N LEU A 92 -15.51 6.35 -0.92
CA LEU A 92 -15.41 7.76 -1.27
C LEU A 92 -15.86 8.04 -2.72
N PRO A 93 -15.49 7.24 -3.74
CA PRO A 93 -16.00 7.45 -5.09
C PRO A 93 -17.53 7.36 -5.21
N LEU A 94 -18.16 6.43 -4.48
CA LEU A 94 -19.62 6.33 -4.43
C LEU A 94 -20.23 7.59 -3.80
N LEU A 95 -19.71 8.01 -2.64
CA LEU A 95 -20.26 9.13 -1.87
C LEU A 95 -20.00 10.50 -2.52
N ASN A 96 -18.94 10.63 -3.32
CA ASN A 96 -18.64 11.85 -4.08
C ASN A 96 -19.29 11.87 -5.47
N GLY A 97 -20.09 10.85 -5.84
CA GLY A 97 -20.78 10.84 -7.12
C GLY A 97 -19.83 10.79 -8.33
N HIS A 98 -18.82 9.92 -8.28
CA HIS A 98 -17.82 9.74 -9.34
C HIS A 98 -18.43 9.81 -10.75
N SER A 99 -17.78 10.54 -11.68
CA SER A 99 -18.35 10.88 -12.99
C SER A 99 -18.87 9.67 -13.76
N ASP A 100 -18.10 8.59 -13.77
CA ASP A 100 -18.41 7.39 -14.55
C ASP A 100 -19.60 6.61 -14.00
N LEU A 101 -20.07 6.92 -12.79
CA LEU A 101 -21.27 6.31 -12.24
C LEU A 101 -22.51 6.64 -13.08
N VAL A 102 -22.50 7.75 -13.85
CA VAL A 102 -23.54 8.11 -14.81
C VAL A 102 -23.93 6.96 -15.76
N HIS A 103 -22.97 6.07 -16.08
CA HIS A 103 -23.15 4.98 -17.04
C HIS A 103 -23.84 3.74 -16.47
N TYR A 104 -24.06 3.66 -15.16
CA TYR A 104 -24.66 2.51 -14.50
C TYR A 104 -26.04 2.84 -13.94
N SER A 105 -26.92 1.85 -13.89
CA SER A 105 -28.21 1.92 -13.21
C SER A 105 -28.04 1.89 -11.68
N ASP A 106 -29.07 2.33 -10.96
CA ASP A 106 -29.03 2.34 -9.49
C ASP A 106 -28.94 0.94 -8.89
N GLU A 107 -29.47 -0.06 -9.58
CA GLU A 107 -29.38 -1.48 -9.19
C GLU A 107 -27.94 -2.00 -9.33
N GLU A 108 -27.25 -1.68 -10.43
CA GLU A 108 -25.86 -2.09 -10.65
C GLU A 108 -24.93 -1.46 -9.61
N ILE A 109 -25.10 -0.17 -9.32
CA ILE A 109 -24.36 0.53 -8.26
C ILE A 109 -24.62 -0.11 -6.90
N THR A 110 -25.88 -0.44 -6.60
CA THR A 110 -26.27 -1.12 -5.35
C THR A 110 -25.59 -2.48 -5.24
N ARG A 111 -25.61 -3.27 -6.32
CA ARG A 111 -24.98 -4.60 -6.36
C ARG A 111 -23.46 -4.51 -6.17
N ALA A 112 -22.80 -3.52 -6.78
CA ALA A 112 -21.37 -3.28 -6.59
C ALA A 112 -21.03 -2.91 -5.14
N ALA A 113 -21.77 -1.99 -4.53
CA ALA A 113 -21.59 -1.59 -3.13
C ALA A 113 -21.80 -2.77 -2.17
N LEU A 114 -22.86 -3.56 -2.38
CA LEU A 114 -23.09 -4.79 -1.61
C LEU A 114 -21.95 -5.80 -1.75
N GLY A 115 -21.32 -5.87 -2.93
CA GLY A 115 -20.15 -6.73 -3.14
C GLY A 115 -18.98 -6.34 -2.24
N VAL A 116 -18.66 -5.04 -2.19
CA VAL A 116 -17.60 -4.54 -1.32
C VAL A 116 -17.91 -4.81 0.15
N ILE A 117 -19.17 -4.62 0.56
CA ILE A 117 -19.63 -4.93 1.93
C ILE A 117 -19.49 -6.42 2.25
N VAL A 118 -19.85 -7.33 1.32
CA VAL A 118 -19.68 -8.78 1.50
C VAL A 118 -18.22 -9.13 1.74
N PHE A 119 -17.30 -8.55 0.96
CA PHE A 119 -15.86 -8.73 1.19
C PHE A 119 -15.45 -8.21 2.58
N GLN A 120 -15.81 -6.98 2.94
CA GLN A 120 -15.44 -6.36 4.22
C GLN A 120 -15.97 -7.17 5.42
N LEU A 121 -17.26 -7.53 5.41
CA LEU A 121 -17.87 -8.31 6.47
C LEU A 121 -17.23 -9.69 6.61
N SER A 122 -16.97 -10.37 5.49
CA SER A 122 -16.32 -11.69 5.49
C SER A 122 -14.90 -11.59 6.06
N ALA A 123 -14.12 -10.61 5.60
CA ALA A 123 -12.75 -10.39 6.05
C ALA A 123 -12.67 -10.05 7.54
N ILE A 124 -13.51 -9.12 8.01
CA ILE A 124 -13.56 -8.69 9.41
C ILE A 124 -14.01 -9.86 10.30
N SER A 125 -15.06 -10.58 9.90
CA SER A 125 -15.60 -11.70 10.69
C SER A 125 -14.55 -12.78 10.89
N ILE A 126 -13.92 -13.23 9.79
CA ILE A 126 -12.88 -14.26 9.86
C ILE A 126 -11.67 -13.79 10.65
N TYR A 127 -11.24 -12.54 10.48
CA TYR A 127 -10.11 -11.98 11.24
C TYR A 127 -10.36 -11.98 12.75
N GLN A 128 -11.60 -11.77 13.20
CA GLN A 128 -11.94 -11.82 14.64
C GLN A 128 -12.19 -13.25 15.14
N MET A 129 -12.73 -14.14 14.31
CA MET A 129 -13.06 -15.52 14.68
C MET A 129 -11.84 -16.45 14.71
N VAL A 130 -10.86 -16.24 13.83
CA VAL A 130 -9.67 -17.10 13.75
C VAL A 130 -8.79 -16.87 14.99
N ILE A 131 -8.69 -17.93 15.80
CA ILE A 131 -7.77 -18.00 16.94
C ILE A 131 -6.44 -18.56 16.42
N VAL A 132 -5.34 -17.92 16.81
CA VAL A 132 -4.00 -18.25 16.33
C VAL A 132 -3.06 -18.30 17.52
N ASP A 133 -2.35 -19.42 17.64
CA ASP A 133 -1.29 -19.55 18.63
C ASP A 133 -0.04 -18.79 18.21
N ILE A 134 0.66 -18.28 19.22
CA ILE A 134 1.94 -17.62 19.09
C ILE A 134 2.96 -18.66 18.57
N SER A 135 3.59 -18.39 17.43
CA SER A 135 4.54 -19.34 16.84
C SER A 135 5.85 -19.36 17.63
N THR A 136 6.37 -20.54 17.97
CA THR A 136 7.63 -20.71 18.71
C THR A 136 8.84 -20.96 17.81
N SER A 137 8.66 -21.04 16.49
CA SER A 137 9.75 -21.38 15.58
C SER A 137 10.76 -20.23 15.41
N ARG A 138 12.00 -20.59 15.07
CA ARG A 138 13.12 -19.65 14.89
C ARG A 138 12.81 -18.51 13.94
N PHE A 139 12.07 -18.78 12.86
CA PHE A 139 11.66 -17.78 11.87
C PHE A 139 10.95 -16.56 12.49
N TRP A 140 10.15 -16.76 13.54
CA TRP A 140 9.36 -15.70 14.18
C TRP A 140 10.04 -15.11 15.43
N ARG A 141 11.06 -15.79 15.98
CA ARG A 141 11.61 -15.48 17.31
C ARG A 141 13.06 -15.05 17.30
N GLU A 142 13.86 -15.56 16.36
CA GLU A 142 15.26 -15.20 16.27
C GLU A 142 15.40 -13.89 15.50
N ASP A 143 16.04 -12.90 16.13
CA ASP A 143 16.50 -11.70 15.44
C ASP A 143 17.44 -12.12 14.32
N VAL A 144 17.13 -11.65 13.11
CA VAL A 144 17.96 -11.87 11.93
C VAL A 144 18.99 -10.77 11.77
N LEU A 145 18.63 -9.57 12.24
CA LEU A 145 19.53 -8.45 12.27
C LEU A 145 19.96 -8.21 13.72
N SER A 146 21.28 -8.30 13.99
CA SER A 146 21.81 -8.07 15.33
C SER A 146 21.51 -6.64 15.80
N SER A 147 21.48 -6.40 17.12
CA SER A 147 21.32 -5.06 17.68
C SER A 147 22.36 -4.06 17.17
N ALA A 148 23.53 -4.53 16.72
CA ALA A 148 24.56 -3.74 16.05
C ALA A 148 24.10 -3.14 14.70
N ILE A 149 23.16 -3.78 13.99
CA ILE A 149 22.59 -3.31 12.71
C ILE A 149 21.75 -2.04 12.88
N SER A 150 21.26 -1.75 14.08
CA SER A 150 20.66 -0.43 14.38
C SER A 150 21.62 0.76 14.10
N ARG A 151 22.94 0.53 14.18
CA ARG A 151 23.98 1.52 13.80
C ARG A 151 24.15 1.61 12.28
N TRP A 152 23.84 0.53 11.57
CA TRP A 152 23.98 0.42 10.11
C TRP A 152 22.75 0.89 9.32
N LEU A 153 21.59 1.03 9.97
CA LEU A 153 20.36 1.51 9.33
C LEU A 153 20.53 2.86 8.62
N GLY A 154 21.31 3.78 9.21
CA GLY A 154 21.62 5.07 8.58
C GLY A 154 22.40 4.89 7.27
N TYR A 155 23.45 4.06 7.28
CA TYR A 155 24.21 3.77 6.07
C TYR A 155 23.36 3.07 5.00
N GLY A 156 22.48 2.15 5.40
CA GLY A 156 21.53 1.51 4.48
C GLY A 156 20.58 2.51 3.84
N LEU A 157 20.07 3.48 4.61
CA LEU A 157 19.24 4.57 4.09
C LEU A 157 20.01 5.43 3.08
N GLY A 158 21.24 5.82 3.40
CA GLY A 158 22.12 6.57 2.51
C GLY A 158 22.46 5.83 1.22
N LEU A 159 22.76 4.54 1.34
CA LEU A 159 23.06 3.68 0.20
C LEU A 159 21.84 3.52 -0.72
N ASN A 160 20.64 3.35 -0.17
CA ASN A 160 19.41 3.35 -0.95
C ASN A 160 19.17 4.70 -1.66
N THR A 161 19.40 5.82 -0.97
CA THR A 161 19.30 7.15 -1.59
C THR A 161 20.29 7.30 -2.74
N LEU A 162 21.54 6.86 -2.56
CA LEU A 162 22.55 6.88 -3.62
C LEU A 162 22.13 6.01 -4.82
N TYR A 163 21.59 4.81 -4.55
CA TYR A 163 21.04 3.97 -5.61
C TYR A 163 19.92 4.68 -6.37
N ILE A 164 18.95 5.31 -5.68
CA ILE A 164 17.85 6.03 -6.33
C ILE A 164 18.38 7.16 -7.21
N VAL A 165 19.37 7.94 -6.73
CA VAL A 165 20.00 9.00 -7.52
C VAL A 165 20.69 8.40 -8.76
N ALA A 166 21.51 7.36 -8.58
CA ALA A 166 22.23 6.72 -9.67
C ALA A 166 21.29 6.08 -10.70
N SER A 167 20.25 5.38 -10.25
CA SER A 167 19.29 4.70 -11.12
C SER A 167 18.40 5.67 -11.90
N THR A 168 18.17 6.87 -11.35
CA THR A 168 17.29 7.87 -11.97
C THR A 168 18.06 8.74 -12.97
N PHE A 169 19.26 9.20 -12.62
CA PHE A 169 19.96 10.24 -13.36
C PHE A 169 21.22 9.77 -14.10
N THR A 170 21.58 8.48 -14.01
CA THR A 170 22.81 7.97 -14.64
C THR A 170 22.58 6.65 -15.35
N THR A 171 23.47 6.33 -16.29
CA THR A 171 23.53 5.04 -16.98
C THR A 171 24.52 4.07 -16.31
N LEU A 172 24.98 4.37 -15.09
CA LEU A 172 25.97 3.56 -14.37
C LEU A 172 25.48 2.16 -14.05
N ILE A 173 24.16 1.94 -14.02
CA ILE A 173 23.54 0.67 -13.69
C ILE A 173 23.29 -0.12 -14.97
N PRO A 174 24.01 -1.23 -15.21
CA PRO A 174 23.85 -2.01 -16.42
C PRO A 174 22.41 -2.56 -16.55
N PRO A 175 21.79 -2.52 -17.75
CA PRO A 175 20.42 -3.00 -17.95
C PRO A 175 20.19 -4.44 -17.48
N GLY A 176 21.20 -5.31 -17.64
CA GLY A 176 21.12 -6.73 -17.27
C GLY A 176 20.98 -6.99 -15.76
N ILE A 177 21.48 -6.10 -14.90
CA ILE A 177 21.39 -6.26 -13.44
C ILE A 177 20.47 -5.24 -12.78
N ASN A 178 19.98 -4.24 -13.52
CA ASN A 178 19.15 -3.16 -12.99
C ASN A 178 17.91 -3.69 -12.25
N SER A 179 17.25 -4.71 -12.80
CA SER A 179 16.07 -5.31 -12.15
C SER A 179 16.38 -5.96 -10.80
N VAL A 180 17.53 -6.62 -10.68
CA VAL A 180 18.00 -7.26 -9.44
C VAL A 180 18.39 -6.21 -8.42
N LEU A 181 19.21 -5.23 -8.80
CA LEU A 181 19.62 -4.14 -7.92
C LEU A 181 18.40 -3.33 -7.45
N ARG A 182 17.44 -3.06 -8.34
CA ARG A 182 16.18 -2.41 -7.97
C ARG A 182 15.44 -3.18 -6.88
N ALA A 183 15.30 -4.51 -7.02
CA ALA A 183 14.63 -5.32 -6.00
C ALA A 183 15.37 -5.29 -4.65
N VAL A 184 16.70 -5.40 -4.68
CA VAL A 184 17.57 -5.35 -3.48
C VAL A 184 17.43 -4.02 -2.76
N PHE A 185 17.64 -2.91 -3.48
CA PHE A 185 17.59 -1.57 -2.89
C PHE A 185 16.19 -1.16 -2.48
N PHE A 186 15.17 -1.58 -3.22
CA PHE A 186 13.78 -1.39 -2.81
C PHE A 186 13.48 -2.07 -1.46
N GLY A 187 13.93 -3.32 -1.27
CA GLY A 187 13.82 -4.02 0.01
C GLY A 187 14.57 -3.32 1.14
N LEU A 188 15.83 -2.95 0.89
CA LEU A 188 16.65 -2.20 1.85
C LEU A 188 15.98 -0.86 2.24
N GLY A 189 15.47 -0.13 1.25
CA GLY A 189 14.77 1.14 1.42
C GLY A 189 13.54 1.00 2.30
N ILE A 190 12.70 -0.02 2.09
CA ILE A 190 11.52 -0.29 2.93
C ILE A 190 11.93 -0.49 4.39
N ILE A 191 12.90 -1.37 4.65
CA ILE A 191 13.33 -1.70 6.02
C ILE A 191 13.95 -0.47 6.69
N CYS A 192 14.93 0.15 6.04
CA CYS A 192 15.65 1.30 6.61
C CYS A 192 14.71 2.48 6.85
N MET A 193 13.82 2.79 5.91
CA MET A 193 12.86 3.89 6.06
C MET A 193 11.85 3.61 7.18
N PHE A 194 11.22 2.44 7.17
CA PHE A 194 10.22 2.07 8.16
C PHE A 194 10.80 2.04 9.58
N ILE A 195 11.94 1.37 9.76
CA ILE A 195 12.54 1.20 11.09
C ILE A 195 13.11 2.51 11.61
N THR A 196 13.78 3.30 10.77
CA THR A 196 14.27 4.62 11.20
C THR A 196 13.11 5.56 11.55
N SER A 197 12.01 5.52 10.80
CA SER A 197 10.79 6.26 11.15
C SER A 197 10.17 5.79 12.47
N ARG A 198 10.19 4.48 12.73
CA ARG A 198 9.73 3.92 14.01
C ARG A 198 10.59 4.41 15.18
N ARG A 199 11.92 4.43 15.02
CA ARG A 199 12.86 4.98 16.02
C ARG A 199 12.67 6.48 16.23
N LEU A 200 12.34 7.22 15.17
CA LEU A 200 11.94 8.63 15.26
C LEU A 200 10.69 8.77 16.14
N GLY A 201 9.68 7.92 15.94
CA GLY A 201 8.45 7.92 16.74
C GLY A 201 8.65 7.54 18.22
N LEU A 202 9.64 6.68 18.51
CA LEU A 202 10.06 6.33 19.88
C LEU A 202 10.95 7.42 20.53
N GLY A 203 11.39 8.42 19.77
CA GLY A 203 12.29 9.46 20.25
C GLY A 203 13.77 9.03 20.38
N GLU A 204 14.14 7.87 19.83
CA GLU A 204 15.49 7.28 19.96
C GLU A 204 16.55 7.93 19.07
N LEU A 205 16.16 8.74 18.08
CA LEU A 205 17.09 9.39 17.16
C LEU A 205 17.66 10.68 17.77
N GLY A 206 18.99 10.81 17.76
CA GLY A 206 19.68 12.07 18.09
C GLY A 206 19.52 13.15 17.01
N PRO A 207 19.87 14.42 17.27
CA PRO A 207 19.64 15.53 16.33
C PRO A 207 20.25 15.32 14.94
N GLY A 208 21.51 14.88 14.88
CA GLY A 208 22.18 14.60 13.60
C GLY A 208 21.55 13.44 12.82
N GLN A 209 21.11 12.40 13.52
CA GLN A 209 20.40 11.27 12.89
C GLN A 209 19.03 11.69 12.36
N ARG A 210 18.31 12.59 13.06
CA ARG A 210 17.05 13.16 12.57
C ARG A 210 17.28 13.99 11.31
N ALA A 211 18.26 14.88 11.32
CA ALA A 211 18.61 15.69 10.15
C ALA A 211 18.98 14.80 8.95
N TYR A 212 19.81 13.78 9.18
CA TYR A 212 20.19 12.81 8.16
C TYR A 212 19.00 12.02 7.61
N PHE A 213 18.08 11.57 8.47
CA PHE A 213 16.87 10.88 8.05
C PHE A 213 15.99 11.77 7.16
N PHE A 214 15.69 13.00 7.57
CA PHE A 214 14.87 13.92 6.78
C PHE A 214 15.56 14.34 5.48
N LEU A 215 16.88 14.53 5.49
CA LEU A 215 17.65 14.80 4.26
C LEU A 215 17.47 13.67 3.25
N ASN A 216 17.63 12.42 3.68
CA ASN A 216 17.43 11.26 2.81
C ASN A 216 15.97 11.13 2.34
N LEU A 217 15.00 11.32 3.24
CA LEU A 217 13.58 11.26 2.87
C LEU A 217 13.23 12.32 1.80
N ILE A 218 13.67 13.57 2.00
CA ILE A 218 13.43 14.66 1.05
C ILE A 218 14.13 14.38 -0.28
N LEU A 219 15.41 13.98 -0.25
CA LEU A 219 16.16 13.69 -1.46
C LEU A 219 15.53 12.54 -2.26
N GLN A 220 15.14 11.44 -1.59
CA GLN A 220 14.43 10.34 -2.25
C GLN A 220 13.11 10.81 -2.86
N CYS A 221 12.31 11.62 -2.14
CA CYS A 221 11.07 12.18 -2.69
C CYS A 221 11.33 12.99 -3.96
N VAL A 222 12.33 13.88 -3.95
CA VAL A 222 12.73 14.71 -5.10
C VAL A 222 13.21 13.86 -6.28
N CYS A 223 14.01 12.82 -6.05
CA CYS A 223 14.46 11.96 -7.14
C CYS A 223 13.31 11.12 -7.72
N MET A 224 12.46 10.54 -6.86
CA MET A 224 11.34 9.70 -7.29
C MET A 224 10.28 10.50 -8.04
N MET A 225 10.00 11.74 -7.61
CA MET A 225 9.05 12.63 -8.29
C MET A 225 9.53 13.07 -9.67
N ALA A 226 10.84 13.21 -9.89
CA ALA A 226 11.41 13.60 -11.19
C ALA A 226 11.05 12.61 -12.32
N THR A 227 10.69 11.38 -11.98
CA THR A 227 10.20 10.36 -12.93
C THR A 227 8.76 10.60 -13.39
N LEU A 228 8.07 11.61 -12.85
CA LEU A 228 6.63 11.88 -13.04
C LEU A 228 5.70 10.73 -12.57
N TYR A 229 6.23 9.73 -11.84
CA TYR A 229 5.47 8.69 -11.13
C TYR A 229 5.33 9.03 -9.64
N LEU A 230 4.32 9.85 -9.29
CA LEU A 230 4.07 10.26 -7.89
C LEU A 230 3.75 9.11 -6.92
N VAL A 231 3.25 7.97 -7.42
CA VAL A 231 2.84 6.82 -6.57
C VAL A 231 3.97 6.31 -5.69
N SER A 232 5.21 6.32 -6.20
CA SER A 232 6.37 5.85 -5.46
C SER A 232 6.66 6.76 -4.26
N THR A 233 6.57 8.07 -4.44
CA THR A 233 6.77 9.07 -3.38
C THR A 233 5.66 9.00 -2.33
N VAL A 234 4.40 8.85 -2.78
CA VAL A 234 3.26 8.64 -1.86
C VAL A 234 3.47 7.39 -1.02
N SER A 235 3.91 6.30 -1.63
CA SER A 235 4.18 5.03 -0.94
C SER A 235 5.28 5.18 0.11
N LEU A 236 6.37 5.89 -0.21
CA LEU A 236 7.47 6.16 0.72
C LEU A 236 7.02 7.01 1.92
N LEU A 237 6.28 8.08 1.67
CA LEU A 237 5.75 8.97 2.70
C LEU A 237 4.75 8.24 3.61
N LEU A 238 3.89 7.39 3.03
CA LEU A 238 2.92 6.59 3.77
C LEU A 238 3.62 5.54 4.65
N LEU A 239 4.60 4.81 4.11
CA LEU A 239 5.41 3.88 4.90
C LEU A 239 6.12 4.58 6.07
N THR A 240 6.66 5.79 5.82
CA THR A 240 7.27 6.64 6.83
C THR A 240 6.25 7.05 7.90
N LEU A 241 5.08 7.54 7.50
CA LEU A 241 4.00 7.95 8.40
C LEU A 241 3.53 6.79 9.28
N VAL A 242 3.29 5.62 8.69
CA VAL A 242 2.84 4.42 9.42
C VAL A 242 3.92 3.95 10.38
N GLY A 243 5.19 3.95 9.97
CA GLY A 243 6.32 3.65 10.85
C GLY A 243 6.33 4.55 12.09
N TYR A 244 6.18 5.86 11.90
CA TYR A 244 6.13 6.84 12.99
C TYR A 244 4.90 6.68 13.89
N VAL A 245 3.70 6.55 13.30
CA VAL A 245 2.43 6.44 14.05
C VAL A 245 2.40 5.14 14.85
N SER A 246 2.91 4.05 14.29
CA SER A 246 2.91 2.73 14.94
C SER A 246 3.76 2.67 16.22
N SER A 247 4.71 3.59 16.41
CA SER A 247 5.51 3.65 17.63
C SER A 247 5.25 4.86 18.52
N SER A 248 4.95 6.02 17.93
CA SER A 248 4.64 7.23 18.70
C SER A 248 3.21 7.25 19.24
N GLY A 249 2.30 6.50 18.58
CA GLY A 249 0.86 6.58 18.80
C GLY A 249 0.25 7.94 18.47
N ARG A 250 0.96 8.80 17.70
CA ARG A 250 0.56 10.17 17.37
C ARG A 250 0.62 10.38 15.86
N VAL A 251 -0.40 11.01 15.31
CA VAL A 251 -0.40 11.45 13.90
C VAL A 251 0.18 12.87 13.82
N PRO A 252 1.29 13.10 13.09
CA PRO A 252 1.86 14.43 12.90
C PRO A 252 1.01 15.23 11.89
N LEU A 253 -0.14 15.74 12.32
CA LEU A 253 -1.16 16.33 11.45
C LEU A 253 -0.64 17.49 10.59
N ILE A 254 0.19 18.36 11.15
CA ILE A 254 0.76 19.52 10.43
C ILE A 254 1.66 19.04 9.29
N VAL A 255 2.59 18.13 9.58
CA VAL A 255 3.51 17.57 8.57
C VAL A 255 2.73 16.80 7.51
N THR A 256 1.75 16.00 7.92
CA THR A 256 0.88 15.24 7.01
C THR A 256 0.12 16.18 6.08
N GLY A 257 -0.51 17.24 6.62
CA GLY A 257 -1.22 18.24 5.83
C GLY A 257 -0.31 18.98 4.84
N LEU A 258 0.91 19.34 5.25
CA LEU A 258 1.90 19.95 4.37
C LEU A 258 2.33 19.01 3.24
N CYS A 259 2.62 17.74 3.54
CA CYS A 259 2.95 16.73 2.52
C CYS A 259 1.79 16.54 1.52
N LEU A 260 0.55 16.47 2.00
CA LEU A 260 -0.62 16.35 1.15
C LEU A 260 -0.82 17.58 0.25
N ALA A 261 -0.60 18.79 0.78
CA ALA A 261 -0.68 20.02 0.00
C ALA A 261 0.38 20.07 -1.11
N ILE A 262 1.63 19.68 -0.80
CA ILE A 262 2.72 19.57 -1.78
C ILE A 262 2.39 18.52 -2.85
N LEU A 263 1.94 17.33 -2.44
CA LEU A 263 1.56 16.27 -3.38
C LEU A 263 0.39 16.71 -4.28
N ALA A 264 -0.60 17.40 -3.75
CA ALA A 264 -1.73 17.93 -4.54
C ALA A 264 -1.26 18.94 -5.58
N LEU A 265 -0.36 19.86 -5.22
CA LEU A 265 0.25 20.81 -6.15
C LEU A 265 0.93 20.10 -7.33
N PHE A 266 1.81 19.15 -7.03
CA PHE A 266 2.51 18.38 -8.06
C PHE A 266 1.58 17.47 -8.86
N HIS A 267 0.54 16.93 -8.23
CA HIS A 267 -0.45 16.12 -8.94
C HIS A 267 -1.24 16.95 -9.96
N ASN A 268 -1.54 18.22 -9.66
CA ASN A 268 -2.22 19.13 -10.59
C ASN A 268 -1.37 19.42 -11.83
N GLY A 269 -0.10 19.78 -11.65
CA GLY A 269 0.81 20.08 -12.78
C GLY A 269 1.35 18.85 -13.52
N LYS A 270 0.97 17.64 -13.13
CA LYS A 270 1.56 16.38 -13.62
C LYS A 270 1.28 16.12 -15.10
N SER A 271 0.07 16.40 -15.58
CA SER A 271 -0.34 16.15 -16.97
C SER A 271 0.46 16.98 -17.99
N PRO A 272 0.55 18.33 -17.87
CA PRO A 272 1.34 19.13 -18.81
C PRO A 272 2.84 18.78 -18.76
N MET A 273 3.38 18.45 -17.58
CA MET A 273 4.74 17.94 -17.47
C MET A 273 4.94 16.62 -18.23
N ARG A 274 3.97 15.72 -18.21
CA ARG A 274 4.06 14.44 -18.96
C ARG A 274 3.97 14.65 -20.47
N GLU A 275 3.16 15.59 -20.93
CA GLU A 275 3.10 15.93 -22.37
C GLU A 275 4.47 16.41 -22.88
N LYS A 276 5.20 17.19 -22.06
CA LYS A 276 6.51 17.73 -22.44
C LYS A 276 7.68 16.74 -22.26
N TYR A 277 7.70 16.00 -21.15
CA TYR A 277 8.88 15.19 -20.76
C TYR A 277 8.72 13.69 -21.03
N TRP A 278 7.51 13.21 -21.35
CA TRP A 278 7.19 11.78 -21.48
C TRP A 278 6.88 11.32 -22.91
N GLY A 279 7.24 12.12 -23.91
CA GLY A 279 7.22 11.73 -25.33
C GLY A 279 8.17 10.57 -25.65
N GLU A 280 8.44 10.35 -26.94
CA GLU A 280 9.11 9.14 -27.46
C GLU A 280 10.48 8.82 -26.83
N GLU A 281 11.23 9.84 -26.38
CA GLU A 281 12.57 9.66 -25.79
C GLU A 281 12.61 9.68 -24.25
N HIS A 282 11.47 9.89 -23.55
CA HIS A 282 11.40 10.01 -22.09
C HIS A 282 12.57 10.81 -21.48
N LEU A 283 12.47 12.14 -21.54
CA LEU A 283 13.52 13.05 -21.09
C LEU A 283 13.49 13.18 -19.56
N ILE A 284 14.38 12.44 -18.88
CA ILE A 284 14.65 12.68 -17.45
C ILE A 284 15.60 13.89 -17.35
N PRO A 285 15.25 14.94 -16.57
CA PRO A 285 16.10 16.12 -16.44
C PRO A 285 17.44 15.75 -15.80
N HIS A 286 18.53 16.42 -16.23
CA HIS A 286 19.80 16.30 -15.55
C HIS A 286 19.72 16.88 -14.12
N VAL A 287 20.60 16.43 -13.22
CA VAL A 287 20.61 16.90 -11.81
C VAL A 287 20.73 18.42 -11.72
N SER A 288 21.48 19.05 -12.62
CA SER A 288 21.63 20.51 -12.71
C SER A 288 20.36 21.25 -13.14
N GLU A 289 19.45 20.57 -13.82
CA GLU A 289 18.21 21.12 -14.38
C GLU A 289 17.03 20.98 -13.41
N LEU A 290 17.18 20.18 -12.35
CA LEU A 290 16.12 19.95 -11.36
C LEU A 290 15.49 21.24 -10.81
N PRO A 291 16.25 22.31 -10.47
CA PRO A 291 15.63 23.55 -10.00
C PRO A 291 14.66 24.15 -11.03
N ALA A 292 15.05 24.18 -12.31
CA ALA A 292 14.21 24.72 -13.39
C ALA A 292 13.00 23.80 -13.64
N PHE A 293 13.22 22.49 -13.69
CA PHE A 293 12.17 21.48 -13.84
C PHE A 293 11.09 21.57 -12.75
N TYR A 294 11.50 21.67 -11.48
CA TYR A 294 10.55 21.81 -10.38
C TYR A 294 9.86 23.17 -10.34
N ASN A 295 10.55 24.24 -10.72
CA ASN A 295 9.94 25.56 -10.84
C ASN A 295 8.83 25.58 -11.91
N GLU A 296 9.07 24.94 -13.05
CA GLU A 296 8.08 24.76 -14.11
C GLU A 296 6.88 23.93 -13.63
N TRP A 297 7.13 22.79 -12.99
CA TRP A 297 6.05 21.93 -12.48
C TRP A 297 5.21 22.63 -11.39
N ILE A 298 5.84 23.40 -10.50
CA ILE A 298 5.15 24.24 -9.52
C ILE A 298 4.28 25.28 -10.23
N GLY A 299 4.78 25.92 -11.29
CA GLY A 299 4.02 26.84 -12.14
C GLY A 299 2.72 26.20 -12.63
N TYR A 300 2.83 25.06 -13.32
CA TYR A 300 1.65 24.31 -13.78
C TYR A 300 0.72 23.86 -12.64
N GLY A 301 1.27 23.54 -11.47
CA GLY A 301 0.49 23.18 -10.30
C GLY A 301 -0.35 24.34 -9.76
N LEU A 302 0.18 25.57 -9.81
CA LEU A 302 -0.47 26.79 -9.35
C LEU A 302 -1.45 27.38 -10.37
N GLU A 303 -1.23 27.15 -11.66
CA GLU A 303 -2.08 27.63 -12.76
C GLU A 303 -3.48 26.98 -12.83
N THR A 304 -3.80 26.04 -11.94
CA THR A 304 -5.16 25.47 -11.88
C THR A 304 -6.19 26.53 -11.46
N ASP A 305 -7.13 26.79 -12.39
CA ASP A 305 -8.17 27.83 -12.39
C ASP A 305 -8.75 28.17 -10.99
N THR A 306 -8.52 29.40 -10.54
CA THR A 306 -8.90 29.93 -9.22
C THR A 306 -10.34 30.44 -9.17
N THR A 307 -11.25 29.89 -9.98
CA THR A 307 -12.68 30.15 -9.76
C THR A 307 -13.20 29.23 -8.65
N GLY A 308 -13.81 29.78 -7.61
CA GLY A 308 -14.22 29.05 -6.41
C GLY A 308 -15.16 27.84 -6.61
N LYS A 309 -15.65 27.61 -7.84
CA LYS A 309 -16.39 26.40 -8.24
C LYS A 309 -15.51 25.16 -8.44
N ASP A 310 -14.19 25.30 -8.58
CA ASP A 310 -13.28 24.21 -8.96
C ASP A 310 -12.65 23.44 -7.79
N ARG A 311 -12.74 23.91 -6.55
CA ARG A 311 -12.15 23.18 -5.40
C ARG A 311 -12.85 21.84 -5.13
N LYS A 312 -14.18 21.77 -5.27
CA LYS A 312 -14.93 20.48 -5.26
C LYS A 312 -14.51 19.57 -6.43
N LYS A 313 -14.24 20.17 -7.59
CA LYS A 313 -13.82 19.49 -8.83
C LYS A 313 -12.41 18.88 -8.71
N ILE A 314 -11.50 19.52 -7.96
CA ILE A 314 -10.14 19.02 -7.68
C ILE A 314 -10.20 17.81 -6.74
N THR A 315 -10.98 17.88 -5.66
CA THR A 315 -11.16 16.74 -4.73
C THR A 315 -11.84 15.55 -5.43
N GLY A 316 -12.89 15.79 -6.22
CA GLY A 316 -13.52 14.77 -7.06
C GLY A 316 -12.53 14.13 -8.03
N LYS A 317 -11.79 14.92 -8.84
CA LYS A 317 -10.77 14.40 -9.78
C LYS A 317 -9.64 13.60 -9.12
N LEU A 318 -9.25 13.91 -7.88
CA LEU A 318 -8.24 13.14 -7.15
C LEU A 318 -8.80 11.78 -6.70
N ILE A 319 -10.04 11.77 -6.21
CA ILE A 319 -10.74 10.55 -5.80
C ILE A 319 -11.02 9.66 -7.00
N ASP A 320 -11.44 10.25 -8.13
CA ASP A 320 -11.73 9.53 -9.37
C ASP A 320 -10.53 8.72 -9.88
N ARG A 321 -9.32 9.26 -9.74
CA ARG A 321 -8.08 8.58 -10.18
C ARG A 321 -7.64 7.41 -9.30
N THR A 322 -8.15 7.33 -8.08
CA THR A 322 -7.85 6.22 -7.15
C THR A 322 -9.07 5.31 -6.92
N SER A 323 -10.16 5.57 -7.66
CA SER A 323 -11.40 4.84 -7.61
C SER A 323 -11.24 3.47 -8.27
N LEU A 324 -11.66 2.43 -7.56
CA LEU A 324 -11.91 1.10 -8.12
C LEU A 324 -13.43 0.80 -8.13
N PHE A 325 -14.25 1.69 -7.59
CA PHE A 325 -15.69 1.50 -7.51
C PHE A 325 -16.36 1.47 -8.88
N HIS A 326 -15.92 2.31 -9.81
CA HIS A 326 -16.44 2.32 -11.18
C HIS A 326 -16.09 1.02 -11.93
N ILE A 327 -14.89 0.46 -11.70
CA ILE A 327 -14.50 -0.86 -12.22
C ILE A 327 -15.36 -1.97 -11.60
N MET A 328 -15.66 -1.88 -10.29
CA MET A 328 -16.57 -2.82 -9.65
C MET A 328 -17.98 -2.75 -10.27
N CYS A 329 -18.48 -1.55 -10.57
CA CYS A 329 -19.75 -1.36 -11.28
C CYS A 329 -19.73 -2.00 -12.67
N LEU A 330 -18.65 -1.79 -13.45
CA LEU A 330 -18.45 -2.39 -14.77
C LEU A 330 -18.54 -3.91 -14.74
N VAL A 331 -17.80 -4.54 -13.82
CA VAL A 331 -17.76 -6.00 -13.74
C VAL A 331 -19.12 -6.55 -13.32
N VAL A 332 -19.83 -5.87 -12.41
CA VAL A 332 -21.14 -6.28 -11.88
C VAL A 332 -22.27 -6.10 -12.89
N SER A 333 -22.24 -5.04 -13.71
CA SER A 333 -23.26 -4.77 -14.72
C SER A 333 -23.23 -5.79 -15.85
N ILE A 334 -22.02 -6.21 -16.24
CA ILE A 334 -21.82 -7.12 -17.38
C ILE A 334 -21.82 -8.59 -16.94
N SER A 335 -21.32 -8.92 -15.74
CA SER A 335 -21.24 -10.31 -15.24
C SER A 335 -22.42 -10.71 -14.34
N PRO A 336 -23.03 -11.90 -14.51
CA PRO A 336 -22.69 -12.95 -15.49
C PRO A 336 -23.50 -12.90 -16.80
N ALA A 337 -24.44 -11.95 -16.93
CA ALA A 337 -25.48 -12.01 -17.95
C ALA A 337 -24.94 -11.79 -19.37
N GLN A 338 -24.04 -10.81 -19.55
CA GLN A 338 -23.43 -10.52 -20.85
C GLN A 338 -22.06 -11.19 -20.98
N GLN A 339 -21.27 -11.16 -19.90
CA GLN A 339 -19.98 -11.85 -19.83
C GLN A 339 -20.04 -12.93 -18.75
N PRO A 340 -19.85 -14.21 -19.08
CA PRO A 340 -19.79 -15.27 -18.09
C PRO A 340 -18.69 -15.03 -17.05
N TYR A 341 -18.82 -15.65 -15.89
CA TYR A 341 -17.74 -15.66 -14.93
C TYR A 341 -16.48 -16.33 -15.51
N LEU A 342 -15.31 -15.77 -15.22
CA LEU A 342 -14.01 -16.27 -15.69
C LEU A 342 -13.59 -17.58 -15.01
N ASN A 343 -14.28 -18.02 -13.96
CA ASN A 343 -14.09 -19.32 -13.30
C ASN A 343 -12.63 -19.65 -12.90
N GLY A 344 -11.84 -18.63 -12.56
CA GLY A 344 -10.45 -18.79 -12.13
C GLY A 344 -9.40 -18.58 -13.23
N GLU A 345 -9.79 -18.24 -14.46
CA GLU A 345 -8.83 -18.01 -15.55
C GLU A 345 -7.80 -16.93 -15.23
N THR A 346 -8.14 -15.89 -14.45
CA THR A 346 -7.14 -14.88 -14.05
C THR A 346 -6.19 -15.36 -12.95
N TYR A 347 -6.54 -16.44 -12.24
CA TYR A 347 -5.74 -17.04 -11.18
C TYR A 347 -4.82 -18.16 -11.66
N ARG A 348 -5.04 -18.66 -12.88
CA ARG A 348 -4.27 -19.76 -13.48
C ARG A 348 -2.76 -19.50 -13.54
N ASP A 349 -2.37 -18.25 -13.73
CA ASP A 349 -0.97 -17.85 -13.91
C ASP A 349 -0.23 -17.54 -12.60
N ILE A 350 -0.93 -17.57 -11.45
CA ILE A 350 -0.36 -17.29 -10.12
C ILE A 350 0.84 -18.22 -9.79
N PRO A 351 0.75 -19.56 -9.96
CA PRO A 351 1.86 -20.45 -9.62
C PRO A 351 3.16 -20.12 -10.37
N ALA A 352 3.05 -19.71 -11.65
CA ALA A 352 4.20 -19.34 -12.47
C ALA A 352 4.95 -18.12 -11.91
N GLN A 353 4.28 -17.25 -11.14
CA GLN A 353 4.88 -16.04 -10.59
C GLN A 353 5.93 -16.33 -9.51
N PHE A 354 5.80 -17.45 -8.80
CA PHE A 354 6.74 -17.89 -7.76
C PHE A 354 8.00 -18.56 -8.33
N ILE A 355 8.09 -18.76 -9.64
CA ILE A 355 9.28 -19.31 -10.30
C ILE A 355 10.18 -18.16 -10.76
N PRO A 356 11.42 -18.02 -10.27
CA PRO A 356 12.35 -16.99 -10.74
C PRO A 356 12.61 -17.08 -12.25
N ARG A 357 12.79 -15.92 -12.92
CA ARG A 357 13.08 -15.87 -14.37
C ARG A 357 14.37 -16.59 -14.76
N LEU A 358 15.29 -16.76 -13.81
CA LEU A 358 16.50 -17.56 -14.01
C LEU A 358 16.18 -19.00 -14.40
N PHE A 359 15.16 -19.60 -13.76
CA PHE A 359 14.74 -20.98 -14.01
C PHE A 359 13.68 -21.10 -15.11
N TRP A 360 12.91 -20.04 -15.34
CA TRP A 360 11.93 -19.98 -16.44
C TRP A 360 11.96 -18.61 -17.14
N PRO A 361 12.86 -18.43 -18.12
CA PRO A 361 13.00 -17.15 -18.82
C PRO A 361 11.72 -16.70 -19.53
N SER A 362 11.01 -17.65 -20.16
CA SER A 362 9.77 -17.43 -20.90
C SER A 362 8.51 -17.40 -20.03
N LYS A 363 8.64 -17.26 -18.70
CA LYS A 363 7.46 -17.25 -17.81
C LYS A 363 6.52 -16.08 -18.13
N PRO A 364 5.19 -16.29 -18.00
CA PRO A 364 4.20 -15.24 -18.18
C PRO A 364 4.49 -13.99 -17.32
N LEU A 365 4.15 -12.81 -17.85
CA LEU A 365 4.26 -11.55 -17.13
C LEU A 365 3.29 -11.54 -15.93
N GLY A 366 3.69 -10.90 -14.82
CA GLY A 366 2.89 -10.88 -13.59
C GLY A 366 1.57 -10.10 -13.71
N ASN A 367 1.53 -9.10 -14.60
CA ASN A 367 0.36 -8.28 -14.91
C ASN A 367 -0.58 -8.90 -15.94
N LEU A 368 -0.33 -10.13 -16.41
CA LEU A 368 -1.16 -10.79 -17.43
C LEU A 368 -2.64 -10.91 -17.01
N SER A 369 -2.90 -11.15 -15.73
CA SER A 369 -4.25 -11.15 -15.15
C SER A 369 -4.98 -9.81 -15.36
N THR A 370 -4.27 -8.70 -15.12
CA THR A 370 -4.80 -7.35 -15.32
C THR A 370 -5.08 -7.08 -16.80
N SER A 371 -4.13 -7.40 -17.68
CA SER A 371 -4.33 -7.23 -19.13
C SER A 371 -5.50 -8.09 -19.64
N ARG A 372 -5.64 -9.32 -19.15
CA ARG A 372 -6.76 -10.22 -19.47
C ARG A 372 -8.10 -9.61 -19.07
N LEU A 373 -8.21 -9.05 -17.86
CA LEU A 373 -9.43 -8.37 -17.40
C LEU A 373 -9.74 -7.12 -18.24
N SER A 374 -8.74 -6.29 -18.52
CA SER A 374 -8.90 -5.08 -19.35
C SER A 374 -9.47 -5.40 -20.73
N VAL A 375 -8.92 -6.42 -21.39
CA VAL A 375 -9.38 -6.85 -22.72
C VAL A 375 -10.76 -7.50 -22.62
N TYR A 376 -10.97 -8.38 -21.63
CA TYR A 376 -12.23 -9.12 -21.46
C TYR A 376 -13.44 -8.21 -21.21
N PHE A 377 -13.26 -7.13 -20.44
CA PHE A 377 -14.30 -6.12 -20.19
C PHE A 377 -14.26 -4.94 -21.18
N GLY A 378 -13.47 -5.02 -22.25
CA GLY A 378 -13.47 -4.04 -23.34
C GLY A 378 -12.89 -2.67 -23.00
N LEU A 379 -12.05 -2.57 -21.96
CA LEU A 379 -11.38 -1.32 -21.58
C LEU A 379 -10.14 -1.01 -22.43
N GLN A 380 -9.50 -2.04 -22.99
CA GLN A 380 -8.27 -1.91 -23.79
C GLN A 380 -8.24 -2.93 -24.92
N SER A 381 -7.57 -2.58 -26.02
CA SER A 381 -7.12 -3.55 -27.01
C SER A 381 -5.99 -4.43 -26.45
N GLU A 382 -5.70 -5.56 -27.08
CA GLU A 382 -4.56 -6.41 -26.67
C GLU A 382 -3.23 -5.66 -26.74
N ASP A 383 -3.04 -4.83 -27.76
CA ASP A 383 -1.83 -4.02 -27.93
C ASP A 383 -1.69 -2.93 -26.86
N ASP A 384 -2.80 -2.26 -26.51
CA ASP A 384 -2.79 -1.21 -25.49
C ASP A 384 -2.59 -1.77 -24.08
N ALA A 385 -3.13 -2.96 -23.82
CA ALA A 385 -3.00 -3.68 -22.55
C ALA A 385 -1.56 -4.16 -22.27
N GLN A 386 -0.69 -4.19 -23.29
CA GLN A 386 0.75 -4.43 -23.13
C GLN A 386 1.53 -3.16 -22.76
N LYS A 387 1.02 -1.99 -23.15
CA LYS A 387 1.69 -0.69 -22.95
C LYS A 387 1.24 0.00 -21.68
N THR A 388 -0.04 -0.11 -21.36
CA THR A 388 -0.69 0.61 -20.26
C THR A 388 -1.54 -0.34 -19.44
N SER A 389 -1.53 -0.18 -18.11
CA SER A 389 -2.27 -1.04 -17.19
C SER A 389 -3.38 -0.23 -16.53
N ILE A 390 -4.60 -0.79 -16.52
CA ILE A 390 -5.74 -0.27 -15.76
C ILE A 390 -5.88 -1.11 -14.50
N GLY A 391 -5.90 -0.47 -13.33
CA GLY A 391 -6.05 -1.17 -12.06
C GLY A 391 -7.46 -1.74 -11.91
N PHE A 392 -7.58 -3.07 -11.80
CA PHE A 392 -8.87 -3.72 -11.53
C PHE A 392 -9.13 -3.94 -10.03
N GLY A 393 -8.06 -4.14 -9.25
CA GLY A 393 -8.12 -4.55 -7.86
C GLY A 393 -8.59 -5.99 -7.63
N MET A 394 -8.26 -6.51 -6.45
CA MET A 394 -8.59 -7.88 -6.06
C MET A 394 -10.10 -8.14 -5.98
N LEU A 395 -10.91 -7.15 -5.60
CA LEU A 395 -12.36 -7.32 -5.43
C LEU A 395 -13.05 -7.50 -6.80
N SER A 396 -12.78 -6.60 -7.75
CA SER A 396 -13.35 -6.69 -9.10
C SER A 396 -12.92 -7.98 -9.79
N GLU A 397 -11.65 -8.39 -9.64
CA GLU A 397 -11.18 -9.68 -10.13
C GLU A 397 -11.92 -10.87 -9.48
N ALA A 398 -12.11 -10.86 -8.17
CA ALA A 398 -12.82 -11.92 -7.46
C ALA A 398 -14.28 -12.05 -7.90
N TYR A 399 -14.96 -10.92 -8.11
CA TYR A 399 -16.32 -10.92 -8.66
C TYR A 399 -16.34 -11.36 -10.13
N ALA A 400 -15.39 -10.93 -10.96
CA ALA A 400 -15.28 -11.37 -12.36
C ALA A 400 -15.11 -12.89 -12.46
N ASN A 401 -14.42 -13.52 -11.51
CA ASN A 401 -14.20 -14.96 -11.50
C ASN A 401 -15.37 -15.75 -10.89
N PHE A 402 -15.98 -15.29 -9.81
CA PHE A 402 -16.94 -16.10 -9.04
C PHE A 402 -18.09 -15.29 -8.39
N GLY A 403 -18.35 -14.06 -8.83
CA GLY A 403 -19.39 -13.19 -8.28
C GLY A 403 -19.24 -12.92 -6.78
N TYR A 404 -20.36 -12.85 -6.06
CA TYR A 404 -20.37 -12.62 -4.61
C TYR A 404 -19.66 -13.72 -3.81
N PHE A 405 -19.68 -14.97 -4.31
CA PHE A 405 -18.92 -16.05 -3.68
C PHE A 405 -17.41 -15.76 -3.74
N GLY A 406 -16.90 -15.26 -4.87
CA GLY A 406 -15.51 -14.86 -5.00
C GLY A 406 -15.11 -13.77 -4.00
N LEU A 407 -15.96 -12.76 -3.81
CA LEU A 407 -15.72 -11.68 -2.84
C LEU A 407 -15.69 -12.18 -1.40
N ALA A 408 -16.63 -13.06 -1.03
CA ALA A 408 -16.66 -13.67 0.29
C ALA A 408 -15.42 -14.54 0.53
N LEU A 409 -15.06 -15.38 -0.45
CA LEU A 409 -13.87 -16.23 -0.40
C LEU A 409 -12.59 -15.41 -0.28
N LEU A 410 -12.45 -14.34 -1.06
CA LEU A 410 -11.33 -13.41 -0.95
C LEU A 410 -11.28 -12.81 0.47
N GLY A 411 -12.42 -12.39 1.01
CA GLY A 411 -12.51 -11.89 2.38
C GLY A 411 -12.04 -12.92 3.40
N VAL A 412 -12.47 -14.18 3.27
CA VAL A 412 -12.02 -15.30 4.14
C VAL A 412 -10.51 -15.50 4.06
N LEU A 413 -9.95 -15.56 2.84
CA LEU A 413 -8.51 -15.78 2.64
C LEU A 413 -7.67 -14.62 3.19
N VAL A 414 -8.08 -13.38 2.93
CA VAL A 414 -7.40 -12.18 3.42
C VAL A 414 -7.50 -12.07 4.94
N GLY A 415 -8.71 -12.14 5.50
CA GLY A 415 -8.92 -12.05 6.94
C GLY A 415 -8.20 -13.15 7.71
N GLY A 416 -8.34 -14.40 7.26
CA GLY A 416 -7.69 -15.55 7.89
C GLY A 416 -6.16 -15.53 7.73
N GLY A 417 -5.66 -15.23 6.53
CA GLY A 417 -4.23 -15.17 6.23
C GLY A 417 -3.51 -14.10 7.03
N PHE A 418 -4.05 -12.88 7.06
CA PHE A 418 -3.45 -11.77 7.81
C PHE A 418 -3.48 -12.05 9.31
N LYS A 419 -4.62 -12.55 9.84
CA LYS A 419 -4.73 -12.94 11.24
C LYS A 419 -3.70 -13.99 11.64
N LYS A 420 -3.50 -15.00 10.79
CA LYS A 420 -2.53 -16.07 11.01
C LYS A 420 -1.10 -15.56 11.07
N ILE A 421 -0.69 -14.74 10.09
CA ILE A 421 0.65 -14.18 10.02
C ILE A 421 0.90 -13.23 11.21
N GLN A 422 -0.05 -12.34 11.51
CA GLN A 422 0.06 -11.43 12.68
C GLN A 422 0.08 -12.19 14.01
N GLY A 423 -0.73 -13.25 14.14
CA GLY A 423 -0.75 -14.10 15.33
C GLY A 423 0.57 -14.83 15.55
N TRP A 424 1.14 -15.41 14.49
CA TRP A 424 2.45 -16.07 14.56
C TRP A 424 3.59 -15.11 14.91
N ALA A 425 3.53 -13.89 14.39
CA ALA A 425 4.50 -12.83 14.69
C ALA A 425 4.26 -12.11 16.02
N SER A 426 3.15 -12.38 16.72
CA SER A 426 2.84 -11.73 17.99
C SER A 426 3.99 -11.92 18.97
N ASP A 427 4.35 -10.84 19.68
CA ASP A 427 5.43 -10.80 20.68
C ASP A 427 6.82 -11.19 20.12
N GLY A 428 6.97 -11.23 18.80
CA GLY A 428 8.22 -11.50 18.11
C GLY A 428 9.05 -10.22 17.93
N PRO A 429 10.38 -10.32 17.84
CA PRO A 429 11.21 -9.18 17.50
C PRO A 429 10.90 -8.64 16.10
N LEU A 430 10.91 -7.32 15.93
CA LEU A 430 10.68 -6.68 14.63
C LEU A 430 11.75 -7.05 13.58
N PHE A 431 12.96 -7.38 14.04
CA PHE A 431 14.08 -7.77 13.18
C PHE A 431 14.17 -9.29 12.95
N SER A 432 13.20 -10.07 13.43
CA SER A 432 13.03 -11.47 13.01
C SER A 432 12.56 -11.55 11.56
N TYR A 433 12.69 -12.71 10.90
CA TYR A 433 12.13 -12.89 9.56
C TYR A 433 10.60 -12.64 9.56
N GLY A 434 9.92 -13.09 10.60
CA GLY A 434 8.50 -12.82 10.80
C GLY A 434 8.17 -11.33 10.92
N GLY A 435 8.98 -10.58 11.67
CA GLY A 435 8.85 -9.13 11.82
C GLY A 435 9.09 -8.38 10.50
N LEU A 436 10.14 -8.76 9.75
CA LEU A 436 10.42 -8.21 8.42
C LEU A 436 9.29 -8.53 7.44
N LEU A 437 8.75 -9.75 7.47
CA LEU A 437 7.60 -10.14 6.65
C LEU A 437 6.37 -9.27 6.96
N LEU A 438 6.10 -8.94 8.23
CA LEU A 438 5.02 -8.02 8.59
C LEU A 438 5.23 -6.61 8.04
N ILE A 439 6.47 -6.09 8.02
CA ILE A 439 6.77 -4.77 7.45
C ILE A 439 6.47 -4.76 5.95
N ILE A 440 6.88 -5.80 5.22
CA ILE A 440 6.58 -5.93 3.79
C ILE A 440 5.07 -6.04 3.58
N LEU A 441 4.40 -6.90 4.34
CA LEU A 441 2.96 -7.13 4.23
C LEU A 441 2.18 -5.83 4.51
N LEU A 442 2.65 -5.01 5.45
CA LEU A 442 2.08 -3.69 5.73
C LEU A 442 2.22 -2.75 4.54
N ALA A 443 3.41 -2.69 3.91
CA ALA A 443 3.63 -1.88 2.72
C ALA A 443 2.73 -2.34 1.55
N TRP A 444 2.54 -3.65 1.39
CA TRP A 444 1.67 -4.25 0.36
C TRP A 444 0.18 -4.09 0.64
N SER A 445 -0.20 -3.83 1.89
CA SER A 445 -1.61 -3.59 2.25
C SER A 445 -2.18 -2.32 1.62
N PHE A 446 -1.32 -1.41 1.15
CA PHE A 446 -1.73 -0.22 0.41
C PHE A 446 -1.96 -0.44 -1.10
N GLN A 447 -1.65 -1.64 -1.63
CA GLN A 447 -1.68 -1.96 -3.06
C GLN A 447 -3.00 -2.63 -3.49
N VAL A 448 -4.14 -2.05 -3.12
CA VAL A 448 -5.47 -2.63 -3.41
C VAL A 448 -5.89 -2.59 -4.89
N GLU A 449 -5.21 -1.77 -5.69
CA GLU A 449 -5.40 -1.66 -7.15
C GLU A 449 -4.87 -2.89 -7.91
N PHE A 450 -3.99 -3.68 -7.30
CA PHE A 450 -3.45 -4.88 -7.91
C PHE A 450 -4.48 -6.00 -7.96
N THR A 451 -4.48 -6.74 -9.06
CA THR A 451 -5.04 -8.09 -9.10
C THR A 451 -4.26 -9.00 -8.16
N LEU A 452 -4.89 -10.10 -7.71
CA LEU A 452 -4.31 -11.05 -6.76
C LEU A 452 -2.98 -11.62 -7.28
N SER A 453 -2.87 -11.92 -8.57
CA SER A 453 -1.63 -12.38 -9.19
C SER A 453 -0.52 -11.33 -9.10
N THR A 454 -0.81 -10.08 -9.46
CA THR A 454 0.17 -8.99 -9.40
C THR A 454 0.60 -8.72 -7.95
N TRP A 455 -0.36 -8.75 -7.02
CA TRP A 455 -0.12 -8.56 -5.60
C TRP A 455 0.78 -9.66 -5.01
N LEU A 456 0.47 -10.94 -5.26
CA LEU A 456 1.27 -12.07 -4.78
C LEU A 456 2.66 -12.12 -5.43
N ALA A 457 2.75 -11.88 -6.74
CA ALA A 457 4.02 -11.89 -7.46
C ALA A 457 4.99 -10.82 -6.93
N SER A 458 4.48 -9.60 -6.73
CA SER A 458 5.27 -8.49 -6.22
C SER A 458 5.63 -8.69 -4.74
N LEU A 459 4.70 -9.18 -3.91
CA LEU A 459 4.97 -9.51 -2.50
C LEU A 459 6.04 -10.59 -2.37
N TYR A 460 5.98 -11.62 -3.21
CA TYR A 460 6.99 -12.68 -3.25
C TYR A 460 8.37 -12.12 -3.61
N GLN A 461 8.47 -11.30 -4.66
CA GLN A 461 9.73 -10.67 -5.05
C GLN A 461 10.33 -9.82 -3.93
N ALA A 462 9.49 -9.04 -3.24
CA ALA A 462 9.92 -8.24 -2.10
C ALA A 462 10.37 -9.10 -0.92
N SER A 463 9.64 -10.18 -0.64
CA SER A 463 9.98 -11.14 0.41
C SER A 463 11.31 -11.83 0.13
N VAL A 464 11.57 -12.23 -1.12
CA VAL A 464 12.86 -12.82 -1.52
C VAL A 464 13.99 -11.80 -1.36
N ALA A 465 13.78 -10.54 -1.75
CA ALA A 465 14.81 -9.51 -1.59
C ALA A 465 15.10 -9.21 -0.10
N VAL A 466 14.06 -9.01 0.71
CA VAL A 466 14.19 -8.58 2.12
C VAL A 466 14.59 -9.72 3.05
N LEU A 467 14.05 -10.93 2.85
CA LEU A 467 14.32 -12.09 3.71
C LEU A 467 15.49 -12.91 3.18
N GLY A 468 15.71 -12.95 1.86
CA GLY A 468 16.79 -13.72 1.24
C GLY A 468 18.17 -13.13 1.49
N ILE A 469 18.33 -11.80 1.45
CA ILE A 469 19.64 -11.17 1.68
C ILE A 469 20.18 -11.48 3.08
N PRO A 470 19.42 -11.25 4.18
CA PRO A 470 19.90 -11.61 5.51
C PRO A 470 20.16 -13.10 5.66
N PHE A 471 19.34 -13.96 5.04
CA PHE A 471 19.58 -15.40 5.03
C PHE A 471 20.92 -15.78 4.40
N ILE A 472 21.23 -15.23 3.23
CA ILE A 472 22.52 -15.42 2.55
C ILE A 472 23.65 -14.91 3.46
N ILE A 473 23.51 -13.70 4.02
CA ILE A 473 24.55 -13.13 4.89
C ILE A 473 24.83 -14.05 6.09
N ARG A 474 23.80 -14.54 6.80
CA ARG A 474 24.00 -15.46 7.93
C ARG A 474 24.71 -16.75 7.52
N GLN A 475 24.33 -17.34 6.39
CA GLN A 475 24.92 -18.59 5.91
C GLN A 475 26.39 -18.45 5.51
N PHE A 476 26.77 -17.33 4.90
CA PHE A 476 28.15 -17.12 4.43
C PHE A 476 29.07 -16.49 5.48
N PHE A 477 28.53 -15.66 6.38
CA PHE A 477 29.32 -14.91 7.36
C PHE A 477 29.18 -15.41 8.81
N GLY A 478 28.33 -16.41 9.07
CA GLY A 478 28.32 -17.16 10.34
C GLY A 478 27.76 -16.41 11.56
N GLU A 479 26.98 -15.35 11.37
CA GLU A 479 26.25 -14.65 12.46
C GLU A 479 24.80 -15.11 12.66
#